data_AF-A0A7K4DH23-F1
#
_entry.id   AF-A0A7K4DH23-F1
#
_cell.length_a   1.000
_cell.length_b   1.000
_cell.length_c   1.000
_cell.angle_alpha   90.00
_cell.angle_beta   90.00
_cell.angle_gamma   90.00
#
_symmetry.space_group_name_H-M   'P 1'
#
loop_
_entity.id
_entity.type
_entity.pdbx_description
1 polymer ?
#
loop_
_entity_poly.entity_id
_entity_poly.type
_entity_poly.pdbx_seq_one_letter_code
_entity_poly.pdbx_strand_id
1 'polypeptide(L)'
;RELTRIVKYMDRNVHNVLLSHAPPYGVLDTVDGNHVGSRSIRKHVTTFDLVCCGHIHEVRGITEIDGATVVNPGPASEGYGAIIRFGKEPNDIHIDLITT
;
A
#
# COMPACT_ATOMS: atom_id res chain seq x y z
N ARG A 1 8.83 15.47 -0.79
CA ARG A 1 10.19 15.82 -1.29
C ARG A 1 11.13 14.61 -1.21
N GLU A 2 11.14 13.87 -0.09
CA GLU A 2 11.96 12.65 0.04
C GLU A 2 11.63 11.54 -0.96
N LEU A 3 10.35 11.16 -1.13
CA LEU A 3 9.97 10.09 -2.07
C LEU A 3 10.43 10.37 -3.51
N THR A 4 10.33 11.61 -3.98
CA THR A 4 10.80 12.02 -5.30
C THR A 4 12.31 11.80 -5.47
N ARG A 5 13.09 12.02 -4.41
CA ARG A 5 14.53 11.77 -4.44
C ARG A 5 14.84 10.28 -4.44
N ILE A 6 14.19 9.51 -3.57
CA ILE A 6 14.43 8.06 -3.43
C ILE A 6 14.07 7.33 -4.73
N VAL A 7 12.89 7.59 -5.27
CA VAL A 7 12.40 6.96 -6.51
C VAL A 7 13.35 7.20 -7.69
N LYS A 8 13.99 8.37 -7.76
CA LYS A 8 14.93 8.69 -8.84
C LYS A 8 16.16 7.76 -8.87
N TYR A 9 16.57 7.22 -7.72
CA TYR A 9 17.77 6.38 -7.59
C TYR A 9 17.43 4.93 -7.20
N MET A 10 16.16 4.55 -7.33
CA MET A 10 15.69 3.21 -6.99
C MET A 10 15.97 2.25 -8.15
N ASP A 11 16.71 1.18 -7.88
CA ASP A 11 16.85 0.07 -8.81
C ASP A 11 15.55 -0.73 -8.86
N ARG A 12 15.06 -0.99 -10.08
CA ARG A 12 13.82 -1.72 -10.29
C ARG A 12 14.09 -3.23 -10.19
N ASN A 13 13.34 -3.88 -9.30
CA ASN A 13 13.29 -5.34 -9.18
C ASN A 13 12.02 -5.90 -9.86
N VAL A 14 11.89 -7.23 -9.88
CA VAL A 14 10.67 -7.92 -10.32
C VAL A 14 9.43 -7.41 -9.57
N HIS A 15 9.58 -7.18 -8.26
CA HIS A 15 8.55 -6.59 -7.40
C HIS A 15 9.14 -5.42 -6.62
N ASN A 16 8.49 -4.28 -6.66
CA ASN A 16 8.89 -3.05 -6.00
C ASN A 16 7.79 -2.66 -5.00
N VAL A 17 8.12 -2.76 -3.71
CA VAL A 17 7.15 -2.61 -2.62
C VAL A 17 7.44 -1.35 -1.82
N LEU A 18 6.43 -0.51 -1.63
CA LEU A 18 6.48 0.60 -0.68
C LEU A 18 5.81 0.18 0.63
N LEU A 19 6.54 0.23 1.73
CA LEU A 19 5.96 0.20 3.06
C LEU A 19 5.83 1.64 3.57
N SER A 20 4.63 1.99 4.00
CA SER A 20 4.33 3.34 4.50
C SER A 20 3.36 3.25 5.68
N HIS A 21 3.44 4.21 6.60
CA HIS A 21 2.42 4.30 7.65
C HIS A 21 1.11 4.84 7.07
N ALA A 22 1.16 6.02 6.45
CA ALA A 22 0.00 6.66 5.87
C ALA A 22 -0.41 6.01 4.53
N PRO A 23 -1.72 5.84 4.28
CA PRO A 23 -2.22 5.37 2.99
C PRO A 23 -2.04 6.43 1.88
N PRO A 24 -2.11 6.07 0.59
CA PRO A 24 -2.18 7.03 -0.51
C PRO A 24 -3.46 7.88 -0.40
N TYR A 25 -3.37 9.19 -0.68
CA TYR A 25 -4.56 10.05 -0.70
C TYR A 25 -5.62 9.53 -1.68
N GLY A 26 -6.86 9.37 -1.20
CA GLY A 26 -7.99 8.84 -1.95
C GLY A 26 -8.05 7.31 -2.03
N VAL A 27 -7.22 6.58 -1.27
CA VAL A 27 -7.10 5.12 -1.34
C VAL A 27 -6.95 4.56 0.06
N LEU A 28 -7.95 3.84 0.57
CA LEU A 28 -7.95 3.26 1.93
C LEU A 28 -7.54 4.30 3.00
N ASP A 29 -8.07 5.53 2.88
CA ASP A 29 -7.65 6.67 3.70
C ASP A 29 -8.81 7.53 4.22
N THR A 30 -10.02 6.98 4.24
CA THR A 30 -11.22 7.71 4.65
C THR A 30 -11.41 7.68 6.17
N VAL A 31 -11.50 8.85 6.79
CA VAL A 31 -11.90 9.05 8.19
C VAL A 31 -13.06 10.04 8.20
N ASP A 32 -14.18 9.67 8.81
CA ASP A 32 -15.40 10.50 8.88
C ASP A 32 -15.80 11.09 7.51
N GLY A 33 -15.71 10.26 6.45
CA GLY A 33 -16.04 10.65 5.08
C GLY A 33 -15.01 11.55 4.38
N ASN A 34 -13.88 11.86 5.02
CA ASN A 34 -12.81 12.69 4.46
C ASN A 34 -11.54 11.88 4.16
N HIS A 35 -10.90 12.17 3.03
CA HIS A 35 -9.61 11.59 2.68
C HIS A 35 -8.47 12.29 3.42
N VAL A 36 -7.73 11.52 4.23
CA VAL A 36 -6.61 12.03 5.06
C VAL A 36 -5.25 11.43 4.68
N GLY A 37 -5.19 10.68 3.58
CA GLY A 37 -3.98 10.02 3.12
C GLY A 37 -2.92 10.95 2.55
N SER A 38 -1.76 10.38 2.24
CA SER A 38 -0.61 11.11 1.74
C SER A 38 -0.72 11.39 0.24
N ARG A 39 -0.81 12.68 -0.11
CA ARG A 39 -0.70 13.13 -1.51
C ARG A 39 0.65 12.79 -2.13
N SER A 40 1.72 12.74 -1.32
CA SER A 40 3.04 12.36 -1.81
C SER A 40 3.09 10.88 -2.19
N ILE A 41 2.45 9.99 -1.42
CA ILE A 41 2.37 8.57 -1.78
C ILE A 41 1.50 8.41 -3.02
N ARG A 42 0.33 9.06 -3.06
CA ARG A 42 -0.55 9.03 -4.24
C ARG A 42 0.17 9.44 -5.53
N LYS A 43 0.98 10.50 -5.47
CA LYS A 43 1.77 10.98 -6.62
C LYS A 43 2.76 9.94 -7.17
N HIS A 44 3.31 9.08 -6.32
CA HIS A 44 4.35 8.11 -6.70
C HIS A 44 3.85 6.66 -6.69
N VAL A 45 2.54 6.44 -6.54
CA VAL A 45 1.96 5.11 -6.36
C VAL A 45 2.29 4.18 -7.54
N THR A 46 2.29 4.72 -8.75
CA THR A 46 2.63 4.02 -10.01
C THR A 46 4.10 3.59 -10.11
N THR A 47 4.96 4.04 -9.19
CA THR A 47 6.35 3.59 -9.11
C THR A 47 6.48 2.29 -8.32
N PHE A 48 5.40 1.78 -7.74
CA PHE A 48 5.43 0.56 -6.94
C PHE A 48 4.41 -0.42 -7.49
N ASP A 49 4.70 -1.70 -7.34
CA ASP A 49 3.78 -2.78 -7.71
C ASP A 49 2.85 -3.08 -6.53
N LEU A 50 3.33 -2.84 -5.30
CA LEU A 50 2.56 -2.97 -4.05
C LEU A 50 2.87 -1.81 -3.09
N VAL A 51 1.83 -1.24 -2.48
CA VAL A 51 1.91 -0.32 -1.34
C VAL A 51 1.25 -0.95 -0.13
N CYS A 52 2.05 -1.25 0.90
CA CYS A 52 1.55 -1.63 2.21
C CYS A 52 1.40 -0.38 3.06
N CYS A 53 0.19 -0.16 3.58
CA CYS A 53 -0.14 0.99 4.42
C CYS A 53 -0.91 0.59 5.68
N GLY A 54 -1.14 1.55 6.57
CA GLY A 54 -1.97 1.39 7.75
C GLY A 54 -2.58 2.73 8.14
N HIS A 55 -2.35 3.15 9.39
CA HIS A 55 -2.78 4.43 9.97
C HIS A 55 -4.29 4.59 10.16
N ILE A 56 -5.11 4.20 9.19
CA ILE A 56 -6.57 4.30 9.27
C ILE A 56 -7.14 2.91 9.54
N HIS A 57 -7.62 2.69 10.76
CA HIS A 57 -8.01 1.36 11.24
C HIS A 57 -9.35 0.90 10.63
N GLU A 58 -10.19 1.85 10.25
CA GLU A 58 -11.55 1.66 9.75
C GLU A 58 -11.62 1.16 8.29
N VAL A 59 -10.49 1.20 7.57
CA VAL A 59 -10.42 0.94 6.12
C VAL A 59 -9.44 -0.17 5.76
N ARG A 60 -9.55 -1.30 6.48
CA ARG A 60 -8.93 -2.57 6.10
C ARG A 60 -9.37 -2.98 4.70
N GLY A 61 -8.44 -3.38 3.85
CA GLY A 61 -8.77 -3.78 2.49
C GLY A 61 -7.58 -3.97 1.56
N ILE A 62 -7.88 -4.50 0.38
CA ILE A 62 -6.98 -4.53 -0.78
C ILE A 62 -7.68 -3.80 -1.91
N THR A 63 -6.96 -2.96 -2.63
CA THR A 63 -7.49 -2.27 -3.81
C THR A 63 -6.39 -2.03 -4.83
N GLU A 64 -6.74 -1.82 -6.08
CA GLU A 64 -5.81 -1.48 -7.15
C GLU A 64 -6.01 -0.02 -7.57
N ILE A 65 -4.91 0.68 -7.79
CA ILE A 65 -4.92 2.05 -8.27
C ILE A 65 -3.75 2.30 -9.21
N ASP A 66 -4.05 2.80 -10.40
CA ASP A 66 -3.05 3.21 -11.39
C ASP A 66 -2.01 2.09 -11.70
N GLY A 67 -2.43 0.82 -11.62
CA GLY A 67 -1.58 -0.36 -11.85
C GLY A 67 -0.80 -0.87 -10.63
N ALA A 68 -0.93 -0.22 -9.48
CA ALA A 68 -0.34 -0.65 -8.22
C ALA A 68 -1.39 -1.27 -7.29
N THR A 69 -1.05 -2.35 -6.60
CA THR A 69 -1.88 -2.89 -5.53
C THR A 69 -1.62 -2.13 -4.24
N VAL A 70 -2.66 -1.85 -3.46
CA VAL A 70 -2.58 -1.21 -2.14
C VAL A 70 -3.25 -2.10 -1.12
N VAL A 71 -2.55 -2.40 -0.03
CA VAL A 71 -3.09 -3.21 1.08
C VAL A 71 -3.01 -2.42 2.38
N ASN A 72 -4.13 -2.35 3.09
CA ASN A 72 -4.21 -1.99 4.50
C ASN A 72 -4.68 -3.23 5.27
N PRO A 73 -3.82 -3.87 6.08
CA PRO A 73 -4.16 -5.10 6.78
C PRO A 73 -5.22 -4.88 7.87
N GLY A 74 -5.43 -3.64 8.33
CA GLY A 74 -6.23 -3.33 9.52
C GLY A 74 -5.41 -3.41 10.82
N PRO A 75 -6.02 -3.04 11.96
CA PRO A 75 -5.34 -3.01 13.25
C PRO A 75 -4.98 -4.41 13.76
N ALA A 76 -3.69 -4.63 14.03
CA ALA A 76 -3.20 -5.89 14.61
C ALA A 76 -3.78 -6.17 16.01
N SER A 77 -4.16 -5.13 16.78
CA SER A 77 -4.81 -5.28 18.08
C SER A 77 -6.19 -5.94 18.02
N GLU A 78 -6.82 -5.94 16.85
CA GLU A 78 -8.10 -6.63 16.59
C GLU A 78 -7.89 -7.99 15.90
N GLY A 79 -6.64 -8.49 15.86
CA GLY A 79 -6.31 -9.76 15.24
C GLY A 79 -6.16 -9.73 13.72
N TYR A 80 -6.18 -8.55 13.08
CA TYR A 80 -6.04 -8.44 11.63
C TYR A 80 -4.58 -8.49 11.15
N GLY A 81 -4.40 -8.99 9.92
CA GLY A 81 -3.12 -9.00 9.21
C GLY A 81 -3.29 -9.20 7.70
N ALA A 82 -2.16 -9.25 6.98
CA ALA A 82 -2.10 -9.65 5.58
C ALA A 82 -0.93 -10.62 5.34
N ILE A 83 -1.15 -11.69 4.60
CA ILE A 83 -0.10 -12.58 4.09
C ILE A 83 0.12 -12.24 2.62
N ILE A 84 1.34 -11.83 2.29
CA ILE A 84 1.75 -11.49 0.93
C ILE A 84 2.73 -12.54 0.43
N ARG A 85 2.47 -13.10 -0.75
CA ARG A 85 3.33 -14.07 -1.44
C ARG A 85 3.74 -13.50 -2.79
N PHE A 86 5.03 -13.50 -3.06
CA PHE A 86 5.61 -13.04 -4.32
C PHE A 86 6.03 -14.23 -5.16
N GLY A 87 5.61 -14.26 -6.42
CA GLY A 87 6.13 -15.19 -7.40
C GLY A 87 7.33 -14.64 -8.16
N LYS A 88 7.69 -15.28 -9.27
CA LYS A 88 8.93 -14.99 -10.02
C LYS A 88 8.74 -14.00 -11.16
N GLU A 89 7.50 -13.84 -11.62
CA GLU A 89 7.17 -12.97 -12.73
C GLU A 89 6.66 -11.61 -12.22
N PRO A 90 6.78 -10.53 -13.00
CA PRO A 90 6.21 -9.23 -12.65
C PRO A 90 4.70 -9.34 -12.36
N ASN A 91 4.22 -8.62 -11.35
CA ASN A 91 2.82 -8.62 -10.89
C ASN A 91 2.29 -9.97 -10.33
N ASP A 92 3.13 -10.99 -10.19
CA ASP A 92 2.80 -12.22 -9.47
C ASP A 92 2.81 -11.97 -7.96
N ILE A 93 1.77 -11.30 -7.45
CA ILE A 93 1.61 -10.89 -6.05
C ILE A 93 0.26 -11.40 -5.56
N HIS A 94 0.28 -12.32 -4.60
CA HIS A 94 -0.91 -12.86 -3.96
C HIS A 94 -1.05 -12.33 -2.53
N ILE A 95 -2.21 -11.78 -2.20
CA ILE A 95 -2.46 -11.14 -0.89
C ILE A 95 -3.71 -11.75 -0.25
N ASP A 96 -3.56 -12.30 0.94
CA ASP A 96 -4.67 -12.75 1.78
C ASP A 96 -4.79 -11.88 3.02
N LEU A 97 -5.96 -11.26 3.23
CA LEU A 97 -6.28 -10.61 4.50
C LEU A 97 -6.64 -11.67 5.53
N ILE A 98 -5.94 -11.70 6.66
CA ILE A 98 -6.13 -12.68 7.72
C ILE A 98 -6.74 -12.05 8.97
N THR A 99 -7.38 -12.88 9.79
CA THR A 99 -7.94 -12.53 11.09
C THR A 99 -7.71 -13.71 12.02
N THR A 100 -7.24 -13.45 13.24
CA THR A 100 -7.05 -14.46 14.30
C THR A 100 -8.29 -14.67 15.14
#